data_AF-A0A537HXC9-F1
#
_entry.id   AF-A0A537HXC9-F1
#
_cell.length_a   1.000
_cell.length_b   1.000
_cell.length_c   1.000
_cell.angle_alpha   90.00
_cell.angle_beta   90.00
_cell.angle_gamma   90.00
#
_symmetry.space_group_name_H-M   'P 1'
#
loop_
_entity.id
_entity.type
_entity.pdbx_description
1 polymer ?
#
loop_
_entity_poly.entity_id
_entity_poly.type
_entity_poly.pdbx_seq_one_letter_code
_entity_poly.pdbx_strand_id
1 'polypeptide(L)'
;MINVNQPEKVFNLFFYVTLGVITEVGGVAHMVVGTDEQKIKFLQDHVETDFPNAIKTELPDQFTLLDKGKTYKGIDFVTYRDFTHQGYALMIFEKLDMLFSDPDPLLVVITPVRDGKIFIEGREDLKQTVAPFPKFIKVDKQKEWYSGYIDEKGFHFDQLINDDFFDAIRILYNAKHNVSAMKLMMISIDTMAFLEYGDVPGNFKRWLQQYADLGKMNITTEELWEFRNSILHMTNLDSRKVVANSVERLMFYDAVKDYAQQNDEGKYFKFKDLLDCVALAISKWADTYNQQKEKFEIFLKRYDRIISDKRMTYVHYQ
;
A
#
# COMPACT_ATOMS: atom_id res chain seq x y z
N MET A 1 -0.35 19.23 -39.60
CA MET A 1 0.49 18.26 -40.35
C MET A 1 1.92 18.59 -40.02
N ILE A 2 2.55 17.83 -39.14
CA ILE A 2 3.96 18.01 -38.75
C ILE A 2 4.82 17.57 -39.93
N ASN A 3 5.74 18.44 -40.34
CA ASN A 3 6.56 18.24 -41.53
C ASN A 3 7.74 17.33 -41.18
N VAL A 4 7.64 16.04 -41.54
CA VAL A 4 8.60 14.96 -41.20
C VAL A 4 10.05 15.23 -41.65
N ASN A 5 10.27 16.28 -42.45
CA ASN A 5 11.58 16.64 -43.01
C ASN A 5 12.30 17.81 -42.32
N GLN A 6 11.77 18.36 -41.21
CA GLN A 6 12.48 19.38 -40.43
C GLN A 6 12.96 18.82 -39.08
N PRO A 7 14.16 19.21 -38.62
CA PRO A 7 14.66 18.78 -37.32
C PRO A 7 13.86 19.48 -36.22
N GLU A 8 13.34 18.68 -35.29
CA GLU A 8 12.61 19.15 -34.11
C GLU A 8 13.46 18.98 -32.86
N LYS A 9 13.25 19.88 -31.91
CA LYS A 9 13.90 19.83 -30.61
C LYS A 9 13.20 18.81 -29.72
N VAL A 10 13.93 17.79 -29.28
CA VAL A 10 13.43 16.69 -28.45
C VAL A 10 14.31 16.50 -27.22
N PHE A 11 13.77 15.94 -26.13
CA PHE A 11 14.47 15.95 -24.85
C PHE A 11 14.51 14.58 -24.17
N ASN A 12 15.69 14.22 -23.68
CA ASN A 12 15.83 13.22 -22.63
C ASN A 12 15.82 13.93 -21.28
N LEU A 13 14.90 13.54 -20.41
CA LEU A 13 14.70 14.11 -19.08
C LEU A 13 14.95 13.06 -18.01
N PHE A 14 15.51 13.50 -16.89
CA PHE A 14 15.90 12.65 -15.78
C PHE A 14 15.40 13.24 -14.47
N PHE A 15 14.85 12.43 -13.59
CA PHE A 15 14.66 12.81 -12.19
C PHE A 15 15.43 11.86 -11.27
N TYR A 16 16.03 12.42 -10.24
CA TYR A 16 16.98 11.72 -9.39
C TYR A 16 16.33 11.38 -8.06
N VAL A 17 16.08 10.08 -7.84
CA VAL A 17 15.43 9.55 -6.65
C VAL A 17 16.49 9.08 -5.66
N THR A 18 16.49 9.69 -4.47
CA THR A 18 17.28 9.25 -3.31
C THR A 18 16.33 8.96 -2.16
N LEU A 19 16.38 7.73 -1.61
CA LEU A 19 15.49 7.30 -0.51
C LEU A 19 13.98 7.53 -0.81
N GLY A 20 13.56 7.37 -2.06
CA GLY A 20 12.16 7.55 -2.49
C GLY A 20 11.74 9.00 -2.75
N VAL A 21 12.66 9.97 -2.62
CA VAL A 21 12.40 11.39 -2.86
C VAL A 21 13.16 11.86 -4.09
N ILE A 22 12.46 12.59 -4.96
CA ILE A 22 13.03 13.34 -6.07
C ILE A 22 13.47 14.70 -5.56
N THR A 23 14.78 14.99 -5.61
CA THR A 23 15.36 16.25 -5.13
C THR A 23 16.03 17.06 -6.25
N GLU A 24 16.29 16.42 -7.38
CA GLU A 24 16.92 17.03 -8.54
C GLU A 24 16.25 16.51 -9.81
N VAL A 25 16.36 17.30 -10.87
CA VAL A 25 15.98 16.94 -12.23
C VAL A 25 17.10 17.32 -13.18
N GLY A 26 17.10 16.76 -14.37
CA GLY A 26 18.01 17.16 -15.42
C GLY A 26 17.50 16.81 -16.79
N GLY A 27 18.21 17.30 -17.81
CA GLY A 27 17.88 16.94 -19.17
C GLY A 27 18.97 17.23 -20.19
N VAL A 28 18.75 16.69 -21.38
CA VAL A 28 19.57 16.87 -22.59
C VAL A 28 18.63 17.14 -23.75
N ALA A 29 18.94 18.16 -24.55
CA ALA A 29 18.20 18.52 -25.74
C ALA A 29 18.92 18.02 -27.00
N HIS A 30 18.14 17.54 -27.97
CA HIS A 30 18.62 17.06 -29.27
C HIS A 30 17.81 17.68 -30.40
N MET A 31 18.40 17.79 -31.58
CA MET A 31 17.70 18.17 -32.82
C MET A 31 17.60 16.93 -33.71
N VAL A 32 16.39 16.42 -33.91
CA VAL A 32 16.16 15.12 -34.57
C VAL A 32 15.11 15.24 -35.67
N VAL A 33 15.40 14.68 -36.84
CA VAL A 33 14.47 14.56 -37.97
C VAL A 33 13.83 13.18 -37.93
N GLY A 34 12.53 13.08 -38.22
CA GLY A 34 11.85 11.79 -38.36
C GLY A 34 10.42 11.83 -37.82
N THR A 35 9.79 10.67 -37.76
CA THR A 35 8.50 10.50 -37.08
C THR A 35 8.68 10.53 -35.56
N ASP A 36 7.60 10.70 -34.81
CA ASP A 36 7.64 10.68 -33.34
C ASP A 36 8.15 9.34 -32.81
N GLU A 37 7.82 8.22 -33.45
CA GLU A 37 8.36 6.91 -33.08
C GLU A 37 9.89 6.83 -33.27
N GLN A 38 10.40 7.42 -34.36
CA GLN A 38 11.84 7.47 -34.63
C GLN A 38 12.56 8.37 -33.62
N LYS A 39 11.97 9.52 -33.27
CA LYS A 39 12.50 10.44 -32.26
C LYS A 39 12.48 9.81 -30.86
N ILE A 40 11.38 9.15 -30.47
CA ILE A 40 11.29 8.43 -29.20
C ILE A 40 12.33 7.33 -29.14
N LYS A 41 12.47 6.53 -30.21
CA LYS A 41 13.49 5.47 -30.26
C LYS A 41 14.90 6.04 -30.14
N PHE A 42 15.18 7.14 -30.86
CA PHE A 42 16.47 7.84 -30.75
C PHE A 42 16.74 8.23 -29.29
N LEU A 43 15.80 8.88 -28.61
CA LEU A 43 15.94 9.26 -27.21
C LEU A 43 16.19 8.06 -26.30
N GLN A 44 15.43 6.98 -26.47
CA GLN A 44 15.60 5.75 -25.69
C GLN A 44 16.99 5.11 -25.87
N ASP A 45 17.50 5.09 -27.10
CA ASP A 45 18.82 4.52 -27.42
C ASP A 45 19.98 5.40 -26.86
N HIS A 46 19.72 6.66 -26.52
CA HIS A 46 20.71 7.63 -25.99
C HIS A 46 20.62 7.88 -24.48
N VAL A 47 19.73 7.20 -23.75
CA VAL A 47 19.54 7.39 -22.30
C VAL A 47 20.85 7.25 -21.51
N GLU A 48 21.62 6.18 -21.78
CA GLU A 48 22.89 5.91 -21.08
C GLU A 48 23.98 6.94 -21.39
N THR A 49 23.98 7.47 -22.62
CA THR A 49 24.94 8.49 -23.06
C THR A 49 24.56 9.89 -22.57
N ASP A 50 23.26 10.16 -22.45
CA ASP A 50 22.73 11.47 -22.05
C ASP A 50 22.74 11.66 -20.53
N PHE A 51 22.50 10.60 -19.78
CA PHE A 51 22.47 10.61 -18.31
C PHE A 51 23.69 11.30 -17.66
N PRO A 52 24.95 10.98 -17.99
CA PRO A 52 26.11 11.65 -17.41
C PRO A 52 26.28 13.11 -17.89
N ASN A 53 25.68 13.48 -19.02
CA ASN A 53 25.81 14.79 -19.65
C ASN A 53 24.61 15.72 -19.36
N ALA A 54 23.63 15.25 -18.59
CA ALA A 54 22.42 15.99 -18.28
C ALA A 54 22.73 17.28 -17.51
N ILE A 55 22.17 18.40 -17.96
CA ILE A 55 22.17 19.65 -17.21
C ILE A 55 21.22 19.47 -16.04
N LYS A 56 21.73 19.57 -14.81
CA LYS A 56 20.95 19.35 -13.59
C LYS A 56 20.50 20.65 -12.97
N THR A 57 19.33 20.61 -12.35
CA THR A 57 18.79 21.70 -11.54
C THR A 57 17.98 21.14 -10.37
N GLU A 58 17.81 21.95 -9.34
CA GLU A 58 16.87 21.67 -8.25
C GLU A 58 15.42 21.81 -8.71
N LEU A 59 14.48 21.28 -7.92
CA LEU A 59 13.07 21.45 -8.22
C LEU A 59 12.61 22.92 -8.06
N PRO A 60 11.53 23.30 -8.75
CA PRO A 60 10.81 24.54 -8.49
C PRO A 60 10.41 24.71 -7.01
N ASP A 61 10.35 25.96 -6.54
CA ASP A 61 10.23 26.26 -5.11
C ASP A 61 8.90 25.81 -4.48
N GLN A 62 7.87 25.58 -5.30
CA GLN A 62 6.59 25.02 -4.88
C GLN A 62 6.68 23.55 -4.44
N PHE A 63 7.72 22.80 -4.85
CA PHE A 63 7.90 21.40 -4.48
C PHE A 63 8.71 21.28 -3.20
N THR A 64 8.00 21.18 -2.08
CA THR A 64 8.59 21.02 -0.76
C THR A 64 7.99 19.84 -0.02
N LEU A 65 8.80 19.20 0.81
CA LEU A 65 8.40 18.13 1.72
C LEU A 65 8.68 18.55 3.16
N LEU A 66 7.79 18.18 4.07
CA LEU A 66 7.97 18.29 5.51
C LEU A 66 8.40 16.92 6.07
N ASP A 67 9.58 16.84 6.68
CA ASP A 67 10.03 15.66 7.41
C ASP A 67 10.60 16.06 8.76
N LYS A 68 10.09 15.43 9.83
CA LYS A 68 10.53 15.67 11.23
C LYS A 68 10.59 17.17 11.60
N GLY A 69 9.62 17.96 11.13
CA GLY A 69 9.53 19.40 11.39
C GLY A 69 10.48 20.27 10.56
N LYS A 70 11.21 19.71 9.60
CA LYS A 70 12.06 20.44 8.66
C LYS A 70 11.48 20.36 7.26
N THR A 71 11.47 21.50 6.58
CA THR A 71 11.07 21.60 5.17
C THR A 71 12.29 21.51 4.29
N TYR A 72 12.24 20.70 3.24
CA TYR A 72 13.27 20.58 2.22
C TYR A 72 12.64 20.53 0.83
N LYS A 73 13.41 20.92 -0.20
CA LYS A 73 12.97 20.85 -1.59
C LYS A 73 12.91 19.39 -2.04
N GLY A 74 11.81 19.03 -2.67
CA GLY A 74 11.61 17.71 -3.22
C GLY A 74 10.15 17.33 -3.35
N ILE A 75 9.93 16.17 -3.95
CA ILE A 75 8.64 15.53 -4.10
C ILE A 75 8.87 14.02 -4.00
N ASP A 76 8.00 13.29 -3.32
CA ASP A 76 8.13 11.83 -3.30
C ASP A 76 7.72 11.24 -4.67
N PHE A 77 8.27 10.06 -4.97
CA PHE A 77 8.04 9.41 -6.25
C PHE A 77 6.56 9.06 -6.50
N VAL A 78 5.79 8.77 -5.45
CA VAL A 78 4.37 8.40 -5.57
C VAL A 78 3.55 9.62 -5.99
N THR A 79 3.75 10.75 -5.34
CA THR A 79 3.11 12.03 -5.71
C THR A 79 3.48 12.43 -7.14
N TYR A 80 4.75 12.28 -7.54
CA TYR A 80 5.15 12.54 -8.93
C TYR A 80 4.42 11.62 -9.92
N ARG A 81 4.29 10.32 -9.62
CA ARG A 81 3.54 9.38 -10.48
C ARG A 81 2.05 9.75 -10.58
N ASP A 82 1.45 10.28 -9.52
CA ASP A 82 0.07 10.76 -9.60
C ASP A 82 -0.03 12.00 -10.52
N PHE A 83 0.99 12.86 -10.54
CA PHE A 83 1.06 13.99 -11.47
C PHE A 83 1.22 13.54 -12.91
N THR A 84 2.03 12.51 -13.18
CA THR A 84 2.18 11.98 -14.54
C THR A 84 0.85 11.45 -15.08
N HIS A 85 0.07 10.75 -14.26
CA HIS A 85 -1.27 10.30 -14.62
C HIS A 85 -2.27 11.43 -14.86
N GLN A 86 -2.03 12.61 -14.30
CA GLN A 86 -2.84 13.81 -14.47
C GLN A 86 -2.32 14.75 -15.56
N GLY A 87 -1.22 14.39 -16.24
CA GLY A 87 -0.59 15.16 -17.30
C GLY A 87 0.31 16.31 -16.85
N TYR A 88 0.71 16.33 -15.57
CA TYR A 88 1.59 17.35 -14.98
C TYR A 88 3.06 16.89 -14.87
N ALA A 89 3.47 15.90 -15.67
CA ALA A 89 4.80 15.29 -15.59
C ALA A 89 5.95 16.30 -15.75
N LEU A 90 5.79 17.29 -16.62
CA LEU A 90 6.85 18.25 -16.96
C LEU A 90 7.06 19.33 -15.89
N MET A 91 6.22 19.41 -14.87
CA MET A 91 6.24 20.54 -13.94
C MET A 91 7.47 20.57 -13.04
N ILE A 92 7.95 19.40 -12.62
CA ILE A 92 9.18 19.34 -11.81
C ILE A 92 10.42 19.78 -12.60
N PHE A 93 10.29 19.91 -13.93
CA PHE A 93 11.34 20.34 -14.86
C PHE A 93 11.26 21.82 -15.23
N GLU A 94 10.34 22.60 -14.65
CA GLU A 94 10.11 24.03 -14.99
C GLU A 94 11.38 24.89 -14.95
N LYS A 95 12.33 24.56 -14.07
CA LYS A 95 13.62 25.26 -13.95
C LYS A 95 14.64 24.89 -15.04
N LEU A 96 14.31 24.00 -15.99
CA LEU A 96 15.13 23.72 -17.16
C LEU A 96 14.72 24.66 -18.30
N ASP A 97 15.37 25.81 -18.39
CA ASP A 97 15.06 26.86 -19.38
C ASP A 97 14.96 26.32 -20.82
N MET A 98 15.76 25.31 -21.16
CA MET A 98 15.78 24.67 -22.48
C MET A 98 14.44 24.03 -22.89
N LEU A 99 13.57 23.67 -21.94
CA LEU A 99 12.27 23.03 -22.19
C LEU A 99 11.17 24.04 -22.51
N PHE A 100 11.25 25.26 -21.97
CA PHE A 100 10.15 26.23 -22.03
C PHE A 100 10.48 27.45 -22.90
N SER A 101 11.64 27.43 -23.56
CA SER A 101 12.09 28.48 -24.48
C SER A 101 11.41 28.45 -25.85
N ASP A 102 10.82 27.32 -26.25
CA ASP A 102 10.27 27.12 -27.60
C ASP A 102 8.74 26.97 -27.58
N PRO A 103 8.02 27.57 -28.55
CA PRO A 103 6.55 27.53 -28.61
C PRO A 103 5.98 26.24 -29.22
N ASP A 104 6.84 25.31 -29.65
CA ASP A 104 6.47 24.09 -30.36
C ASP A 104 6.10 22.92 -29.41
N PRO A 105 5.29 21.94 -29.88
CA PRO A 105 4.95 20.77 -29.07
C PRO A 105 6.21 19.98 -28.66
N LEU A 106 6.33 19.76 -27.35
CA LEU A 106 7.47 19.09 -26.73
C LEU A 106 7.35 17.57 -26.81
N LEU A 107 8.29 16.92 -27.50
CA LEU A 107 8.50 15.48 -27.41
C LEU A 107 9.61 15.18 -26.40
N VAL A 108 9.26 14.41 -25.37
CA VAL A 108 10.17 14.07 -24.27
C VAL A 108 10.15 12.58 -23.97
N VAL A 109 11.27 12.07 -23.46
CA VAL A 109 11.36 10.80 -22.75
C VAL A 109 11.87 11.09 -21.35
N ILE A 110 11.16 10.59 -20.33
CA ILE A 110 11.52 10.81 -18.92
C ILE A 110 12.02 9.50 -18.33
N THR A 111 13.22 9.51 -17.73
CA THR A 111 13.86 8.34 -17.14
C THR A 111 14.11 8.55 -15.63
N PRO A 112 13.55 7.67 -14.76
CA PRO A 112 13.92 7.65 -13.34
C PRO A 112 15.37 7.21 -13.15
N VAL A 113 16.12 7.95 -12.33
CA VAL A 113 17.46 7.57 -11.88
C VAL A 113 17.39 7.28 -10.39
N ARG A 114 17.63 6.02 -10.01
CA ARG A 114 17.58 5.59 -8.60
C ARG A 114 18.99 5.32 -8.09
N ASP A 115 19.38 6.00 -7.02
CA ASP A 115 20.68 5.81 -6.36
C ASP A 115 21.87 5.90 -7.36
N GLY A 116 21.76 6.82 -8.32
CA GLY A 116 22.77 7.07 -9.36
C GLY A 116 22.78 6.06 -10.52
N LYS A 117 21.81 5.15 -10.60
CA LYS A 117 21.70 4.15 -11.67
C LYS A 117 20.39 4.31 -12.42
N ILE A 118 20.46 4.15 -13.74
CA ILE A 118 19.28 4.02 -14.60
C ILE A 118 18.72 2.61 -14.41
N PHE A 119 17.41 2.51 -14.22
CA PHE A 119 16.73 1.23 -14.13
C PHE A 119 15.38 1.31 -14.84
N ILE A 120 15.23 0.56 -15.93
CA ILE A 120 14.07 0.60 -16.82
C ILE A 120 13.43 -0.80 -16.85
N GLU A 121 12.27 -0.94 -16.21
CA GLU A 121 11.48 -2.19 -16.20
C GLU A 121 10.27 -2.15 -17.16
N GLY A 122 9.96 -0.98 -17.72
CA GLY A 122 8.81 -0.80 -18.60
C GLY A 122 8.72 0.61 -19.18
N ARG A 123 7.78 0.79 -20.09
CA ARG A 123 7.44 2.07 -20.73
C ARG A 123 5.97 2.37 -20.49
N GLU A 124 5.67 3.63 -20.18
CA GLU A 124 4.31 4.16 -20.09
C GLU A 124 4.23 5.44 -20.91
N ASP A 125 3.14 5.62 -21.66
CA ASP A 125 2.89 6.86 -22.39
C ASP A 125 2.18 7.86 -21.47
N LEU A 126 2.71 9.08 -21.40
CA LEU A 126 2.16 10.14 -20.54
C LEU A 126 0.83 10.65 -21.10
N LYS A 127 -0.14 10.90 -20.20
CA LYS A 127 -1.40 11.56 -20.58
C LYS A 127 -1.17 13.05 -20.81
N GLN A 128 -1.74 13.59 -21.87
CA GLN A 128 -1.79 15.04 -22.09
C GLN A 128 -3.02 15.60 -21.38
N THR A 129 -2.86 16.61 -20.52
CA THR A 129 -3.98 17.30 -19.84
C THR A 129 -4.23 18.67 -20.44
N VAL A 130 -5.47 19.14 -20.35
CA VAL A 130 -5.93 20.46 -20.82
C VAL A 130 -6.37 21.35 -19.64
N ALA A 131 -6.26 20.85 -18.41
CA ALA A 131 -6.70 21.56 -17.21
C ALA A 131 -5.61 22.52 -16.67
N PRO A 132 -6.00 23.71 -16.18
CA PRO A 132 -5.06 24.61 -15.51
C PRO A 132 -4.60 24.01 -14.17
N PHE A 133 -3.35 24.27 -13.82
CA PHE A 133 -2.71 23.71 -12.63
C PHE A 133 -3.34 24.24 -11.32
N PRO A 134 -3.60 23.39 -10.32
CA PRO A 134 -3.95 23.84 -8.97
C PRO A 134 -2.79 24.62 -8.34
N LYS A 135 -3.05 25.83 -7.84
CA LYS A 135 -2.00 26.75 -7.34
C LYS A 135 -1.21 26.20 -6.14
N PHE A 136 -1.75 25.21 -5.43
CA PHE A 136 -1.13 24.60 -4.26
C PHE A 136 -1.49 23.11 -4.20
N ILE A 137 -0.49 22.27 -3.91
CA ILE A 137 -0.71 20.86 -3.64
C ILE A 137 -0.28 20.64 -2.19
N LYS A 138 -1.26 20.31 -1.34
CA LYS A 138 -1.00 19.93 0.04
C LYS A 138 -1.04 18.42 0.14
N VAL A 139 0.14 17.80 0.25
CA VAL A 139 0.28 16.40 0.62
C VAL A 139 0.34 16.34 2.13
N ASP A 140 -0.73 15.87 2.77
CA ASP A 140 -0.68 15.56 4.20
C ASP A 140 0.08 14.24 4.38
N LYS A 141 1.41 14.35 4.53
CA LYS A 141 2.31 13.22 4.71
C LYS A 141 1.88 12.41 5.93
N GLN A 142 1.91 11.10 5.76
CA GLN A 142 1.67 10.14 6.81
C GLN A 142 2.56 10.43 8.04
N LYS A 143 1.97 10.57 9.22
CA LYS A 143 2.74 10.49 10.47
C LYS A 143 3.24 9.06 10.65
N GLU A 144 4.37 8.92 11.34
CA GLU A 144 4.81 7.61 11.85
C GLU A 144 3.62 6.91 12.52
N TRP A 145 3.28 5.71 12.06
CA TRP A 145 2.01 5.07 12.42
C TRP A 145 1.86 4.86 13.92
N TYR A 146 2.97 4.66 14.64
CA TYR A 146 3.00 4.47 16.09
C TYR A 146 2.87 5.78 16.87
N SER A 147 3.00 6.95 16.23
CA SER A 147 2.99 8.25 16.93
C SER A 147 1.67 8.55 17.65
N GLY A 148 0.56 7.96 17.20
CA GLY A 148 -0.74 8.06 17.87
C GLY A 148 -1.00 6.98 18.92
N TYR A 149 -0.07 6.04 19.11
CA TYR A 149 -0.24 4.86 19.97
C TYR A 149 0.89 4.72 20.99
N ILE A 150 1.68 5.76 21.22
CA ILE A 150 2.70 5.78 22.27
C ILE A 150 2.46 7.00 23.14
N ASP A 151 2.39 6.80 24.44
CA ASP A 151 2.42 7.85 25.44
C ASP A 151 3.36 7.51 26.62
N GLU A 152 3.27 8.29 27.70
CA GLU A 152 4.06 8.09 28.92
C GLU A 152 3.84 6.73 29.59
N LYS A 153 2.72 6.05 29.31
CA LYS A 153 2.37 4.72 29.84
C LYS A 153 2.83 3.59 28.94
N GLY A 154 3.29 3.89 27.73
CA GLY A 154 3.85 2.93 26.79
C GLY A 154 3.07 2.84 25.49
N PHE A 155 3.11 1.66 24.87
CA PHE A 155 2.49 1.41 23.57
C PHE A 155 1.06 0.88 23.72
N HIS A 156 0.09 1.62 23.16
CA HIS A 156 -1.35 1.31 23.16
C HIS A 156 -1.70 0.30 22.06
N PHE A 157 -1.37 -0.95 22.33
CA PHE A 157 -1.62 -2.07 21.43
C PHE A 157 -3.12 -2.27 21.15
N ASP A 158 -3.95 -2.11 22.17
CA ASP A 158 -5.40 -2.20 22.10
C ASP A 158 -6.01 -1.19 21.12
N GLN A 159 -5.56 0.07 21.18
CA GLN A 159 -6.03 1.13 20.29
C GLN A 159 -5.62 0.87 18.84
N LEU A 160 -4.38 0.44 18.62
CA LEU A 160 -3.87 0.10 17.29
C LEU A 160 -4.73 -0.96 16.60
N ILE A 161 -4.96 -2.09 17.30
CA ILE A 161 -5.73 -3.21 16.75
C ILE A 161 -7.22 -2.87 16.64
N ASN A 162 -7.74 -2.03 17.55
CA ASN A 162 -9.09 -1.54 17.44
C ASN A 162 -9.29 -0.74 16.15
N ASP A 163 -8.40 0.21 15.89
CA ASP A 163 -8.55 1.15 14.78
C ASP A 163 -8.34 0.46 13.42
N ASP A 164 -7.47 -0.54 13.33
CA ASP A 164 -7.23 -1.28 12.08
C ASP A 164 -8.29 -2.33 11.77
N PHE A 165 -8.93 -2.93 12.78
CA PHE A 165 -9.79 -4.09 12.58
C PHE A 165 -11.13 -4.00 13.31
N PHE A 166 -11.12 -3.86 14.64
CA PHE A 166 -12.34 -4.06 15.42
C PHE A 166 -13.38 -2.95 15.20
N ASP A 167 -12.97 -1.73 14.90
CA ASP A 167 -13.90 -0.65 14.61
C ASP A 167 -14.69 -0.95 13.33
N ALA A 168 -14.00 -1.31 12.24
CA ALA A 168 -14.63 -1.72 10.98
C ALA A 168 -15.51 -2.97 11.14
N ILE A 169 -15.03 -3.99 11.87
CA ILE A 169 -15.81 -5.21 12.17
C ILE A 169 -17.10 -4.84 12.91
N ARG A 170 -17.02 -3.96 13.92
CA ARG A 170 -18.16 -3.52 14.71
C ARG A 170 -19.17 -2.74 13.87
N ILE A 171 -18.70 -1.82 13.03
CA ILE A 171 -19.55 -1.06 12.09
C ILE A 171 -20.30 -2.02 11.17
N LEU A 172 -19.61 -2.97 10.54
CA LEU A 172 -20.21 -3.93 9.62
C LEU A 172 -21.19 -4.88 10.31
N TYR A 173 -20.83 -5.40 11.48
CA TYR A 173 -21.68 -6.29 12.27
C TYR A 173 -22.97 -5.57 12.72
N ASN A 174 -22.85 -4.35 13.23
CA ASN A 174 -24.01 -3.55 13.63
C ASN A 174 -24.91 -3.17 12.45
N ALA A 175 -24.31 -2.93 11.27
CA ALA A 175 -25.03 -2.71 10.02
C ALA A 175 -25.57 -4.01 9.37
N LYS A 176 -25.48 -5.16 10.05
CA LYS A 176 -25.93 -6.48 9.57
C LYS A 176 -25.22 -6.99 8.31
N HIS A 177 -24.03 -6.47 8.02
CA HIS A 177 -23.12 -7.01 7.00
C HIS A 177 -22.25 -8.14 7.58
N ASN A 178 -22.89 -9.18 8.12
CA ASN A 178 -22.23 -10.23 8.93
C ASN A 178 -21.15 -11.02 8.17
N VAL A 179 -21.36 -11.32 6.88
CA VAL A 179 -20.35 -12.01 6.05
C VAL A 179 -19.11 -11.14 5.87
N SER A 180 -19.28 -9.84 5.59
CA SER A 180 -18.16 -8.90 5.46
C SER A 180 -17.42 -8.74 6.78
N ALA A 181 -18.13 -8.63 7.89
CA ALA A 181 -17.53 -8.59 9.22
C ALA A 181 -16.74 -9.88 9.52
N MET A 182 -17.24 -11.05 9.11
CA MET A 182 -16.55 -12.33 9.30
C MET A 182 -15.28 -12.43 8.45
N LYS A 183 -15.32 -11.92 7.22
CA LYS A 183 -14.12 -11.86 6.37
C LYS A 183 -13.04 -10.98 7.00
N LEU A 184 -13.39 -9.79 7.50
CA LEU A 184 -12.45 -8.94 8.24
C LEU A 184 -11.93 -9.62 9.50
N MET A 185 -12.78 -10.40 10.21
CA MET A 185 -12.33 -11.20 11.35
C MET A 185 -11.23 -12.19 10.94
N MET A 186 -11.40 -12.92 9.84
CA MET A 186 -10.40 -13.87 9.35
C MET A 186 -9.09 -13.16 8.95
N ILE A 187 -9.19 -12.01 8.26
CA ILE A 187 -8.03 -11.18 7.88
C ILE A 187 -7.31 -10.63 9.12
N SER A 188 -8.04 -10.27 10.17
CA SER A 188 -7.43 -9.80 11.42
C SER A 188 -6.55 -10.89 12.05
N ILE A 189 -7.03 -12.15 12.08
CA ILE A 189 -6.26 -13.29 12.62
C ILE A 189 -5.03 -13.57 11.74
N ASP A 190 -5.15 -13.54 10.41
CA ASP A 190 -4.01 -13.64 9.50
C ASP A 190 -2.95 -12.57 9.80
N THR A 191 -3.40 -11.34 10.07
CA THR A 191 -2.51 -10.22 10.39
C THR A 191 -1.81 -10.43 11.74
N MET A 192 -2.55 -10.84 12.79
CA MET A 192 -1.93 -11.13 14.09
C MET A 192 -0.89 -12.26 13.98
N ALA A 193 -1.22 -13.31 13.23
CA ALA A 193 -0.33 -14.43 12.97
C ALA A 193 0.94 -14.03 12.20
N PHE A 194 0.81 -13.17 11.19
CA PHE A 194 1.93 -12.60 10.46
C PHE A 194 2.79 -11.70 11.36
N LEU A 195 2.18 -10.83 12.17
CA LEU A 195 2.91 -9.96 13.08
C LEU A 195 3.72 -10.78 14.10
N GLU A 196 3.19 -11.92 14.55
CA GLU A 196 3.84 -12.81 15.51
C GLU A 196 4.91 -13.73 14.91
N TYR A 197 4.63 -14.42 13.81
CA TYR A 197 5.52 -15.46 13.27
C TYR A 197 6.13 -15.12 11.92
N GLY A 198 5.67 -14.05 11.26
CA GLY A 198 6.03 -13.70 9.90
C GLY A 198 5.28 -14.51 8.85
N ASP A 199 5.77 -14.40 7.62
CA ASP A 199 5.25 -15.16 6.47
C ASP A 199 5.84 -16.57 6.46
N VAL A 200 5.27 -17.44 7.29
CA VAL A 200 5.66 -18.84 7.41
C VAL A 200 4.43 -19.74 7.29
N PRO A 201 4.54 -20.90 6.62
CA PRO A 201 3.43 -21.83 6.50
C PRO A 201 2.85 -22.21 7.87
N GLY A 202 1.52 -22.11 8.00
CA GLY A 202 0.80 -22.51 9.21
C GLY A 202 0.81 -21.48 10.35
N ASN A 203 1.30 -20.26 10.12
CA ASN A 203 1.28 -19.18 11.11
C ASN A 203 -0.12 -18.94 11.72
N PHE A 204 -1.19 -18.94 10.91
CA PHE A 204 -2.57 -18.76 11.35
C PHE A 204 -2.98 -19.79 12.41
N LYS A 205 -2.79 -21.07 12.10
CA LYS A 205 -3.13 -22.17 13.01
C LYS A 205 -2.28 -22.10 14.27
N ARG A 206 -0.98 -21.82 14.12
CA ARG A 206 -0.04 -21.67 15.25
C ARG A 206 -0.48 -20.56 16.19
N TRP A 207 -0.89 -19.42 15.66
CA TRP A 207 -1.35 -18.27 16.46
C TRP A 207 -2.61 -18.61 17.25
N LEU A 208 -3.61 -19.22 16.60
CA LEU A 208 -4.83 -19.66 17.26
C LEU A 208 -4.55 -20.70 18.36
N GLN A 209 -3.69 -21.69 18.08
CA GLN A 209 -3.33 -22.72 19.07
C GLN A 209 -2.63 -22.12 20.29
N GLN A 210 -1.85 -21.06 20.10
CA GLN A 210 -1.09 -20.44 21.18
C GLN A 210 -1.94 -19.47 22.02
N TYR A 211 -2.84 -18.71 21.40
CA TYR A 211 -3.50 -17.58 22.06
C TYR A 211 -5.02 -17.74 22.24
N ALA A 212 -5.70 -18.51 21.38
CA ALA A 212 -7.15 -18.64 21.38
C ALA A 212 -7.64 -19.93 22.07
N ASP A 213 -8.79 -19.84 22.75
CA ASP A 213 -9.50 -20.98 23.31
C ASP A 213 -10.75 -21.25 22.49
N LEU A 214 -10.61 -22.08 21.46
CA LEU A 214 -11.71 -22.46 20.58
C LEU A 214 -12.59 -23.58 21.14
N GLY A 215 -12.13 -24.26 22.21
CA GLY A 215 -12.81 -25.44 22.76
C GLY A 215 -14.24 -25.14 23.22
N LYS A 216 -14.50 -23.92 23.70
CA LYS A 216 -15.84 -23.47 24.13
C LYS A 216 -16.88 -23.44 23.00
N MET A 217 -16.43 -23.31 21.75
CA MET A 217 -17.29 -23.31 20.56
C MET A 217 -17.34 -24.67 19.86
N ASN A 218 -16.67 -25.70 20.40
CA ASN A 218 -16.54 -27.03 19.76
C ASN A 218 -15.92 -26.98 18.34
N ILE A 219 -15.07 -25.99 18.07
CA ILE A 219 -14.33 -25.85 16.81
C ILE A 219 -12.84 -26.04 17.02
N THR A 220 -12.17 -26.59 16.01
CA THR A 220 -10.72 -26.80 15.98
C THR A 220 -10.03 -25.73 15.14
N THR A 221 -8.72 -25.58 15.32
CA THR A 221 -7.92 -24.66 14.50
C THR A 221 -7.85 -25.06 13.03
N GLU A 222 -7.96 -26.36 12.73
CA GLU A 222 -7.98 -26.86 11.34
C GLU A 222 -9.32 -26.52 10.67
N GLU A 223 -10.43 -26.72 11.36
CA GLU A 223 -11.76 -26.34 10.88
C GLU A 223 -11.85 -24.84 10.60
N LEU A 224 -11.33 -24.00 11.51
CA LEU A 224 -11.35 -22.54 11.32
C LEU A 224 -10.43 -22.09 10.18
N TRP A 225 -9.30 -22.76 9.97
CA TRP A 225 -8.41 -22.51 8.83
C TRP A 225 -9.08 -22.84 7.49
N GLU A 226 -9.75 -23.99 7.39
CA GLU A 226 -10.46 -24.38 6.18
C GLU A 226 -11.67 -23.46 5.91
N PHE A 227 -12.39 -23.06 6.96
CA PHE A 227 -13.44 -22.04 6.87
C PHE A 227 -12.90 -20.69 6.36
N ARG A 228 -11.77 -20.23 6.90
CA ARG A 228 -11.07 -19.02 6.45
C ARG A 228 -10.75 -19.08 4.95
N ASN A 229 -10.24 -20.21 4.45
CA ASN A 229 -9.93 -20.36 3.04
C ASN A 229 -11.16 -20.26 2.15
N SER A 230 -12.27 -20.89 2.55
CA SER A 230 -13.51 -20.87 1.78
C SER A 230 -14.15 -19.48 1.73
N ILE A 231 -14.27 -18.83 2.90
CA ILE A 231 -14.99 -17.55 2.98
C ILE A 231 -14.21 -16.41 2.31
N LEU A 232 -12.88 -16.40 2.40
CA LEU A 232 -12.06 -15.34 1.81
C LEU A 232 -11.90 -15.49 0.29
N HIS A 233 -11.75 -16.72 -0.22
CA HIS A 233 -11.48 -16.94 -1.65
C HIS A 233 -12.75 -17.09 -2.49
N MET A 234 -13.77 -17.79 -1.98
CA MET A 234 -14.97 -18.14 -2.75
C MET A 234 -16.26 -17.61 -2.13
N THR A 235 -16.21 -17.07 -0.91
CA THR A 235 -17.40 -16.65 -0.15
C THR A 235 -18.40 -17.81 0.01
N ASN A 236 -17.90 -19.02 0.21
CA ASN A 236 -18.70 -20.20 0.49
C ASN A 236 -18.16 -20.91 1.75
N LEU A 237 -18.73 -22.06 2.08
CA LEU A 237 -18.36 -22.86 3.26
C LEU A 237 -17.57 -24.13 2.89
N ASP A 238 -17.32 -24.34 1.60
CA ASP A 238 -16.87 -25.62 1.04
C ASP A 238 -15.42 -25.56 0.61
N SER A 239 -14.51 -25.78 1.57
CA SER A 239 -13.10 -25.93 1.25
C SER A 239 -12.88 -27.27 0.55
N ARG A 240 -11.73 -27.45 -0.12
CA ARG A 240 -11.39 -28.75 -0.71
C ARG A 240 -11.42 -29.88 0.33
N LYS A 241 -11.04 -29.60 1.57
CA LYS A 241 -11.06 -30.59 2.66
C LYS A 241 -12.46 -30.83 3.21
N VAL A 242 -13.31 -29.81 3.23
CA VAL A 242 -14.73 -29.95 3.60
C VAL A 242 -15.44 -30.83 2.57
N VAL A 243 -15.26 -30.55 1.26
CA VAL A 243 -15.83 -31.38 0.18
C VAL A 243 -15.31 -32.82 0.23
N ALA A 244 -14.07 -33.02 0.65
CA ALA A 244 -13.48 -34.34 0.83
C ALA A 244 -13.85 -35.02 2.17
N ASN A 245 -14.77 -34.45 2.97
CA ASN A 245 -15.17 -34.94 4.30
C ASN A 245 -13.98 -35.17 5.26
N SER A 246 -12.88 -34.44 5.05
CA SER A 246 -11.67 -34.53 5.89
C SER A 246 -11.69 -33.55 7.05
N VAL A 247 -12.54 -32.52 6.97
CA VAL A 247 -12.73 -31.48 7.98
C VAL A 247 -14.21 -31.10 7.98
N GLU A 248 -14.80 -30.91 9.16
CA GLU A 248 -16.21 -30.50 9.30
C GLU A 248 -16.44 -29.11 8.70
N ARG A 249 -17.59 -28.93 8.04
CA ARG A 249 -18.04 -27.63 7.57
C ARG A 249 -18.35 -26.75 8.79
N LEU A 250 -17.89 -25.50 8.78
CA LEU A 250 -18.29 -24.51 9.78
C LEU A 250 -19.32 -23.53 9.21
N MET A 251 -20.37 -23.27 9.98
CA MET A 251 -21.45 -22.34 9.68
C MET A 251 -21.55 -21.32 10.81
N PHE A 252 -21.40 -20.03 10.52
CA PHE A 252 -21.56 -19.01 11.55
C PHE A 252 -22.99 -18.46 11.56
N TYR A 253 -23.45 -18.05 12.74
CA TYR A 253 -24.77 -17.44 12.90
C TYR A 253 -24.74 -16.23 13.84
N ASP A 254 -25.78 -15.40 13.72
CA ASP A 254 -26.07 -14.28 14.61
C ASP A 254 -27.48 -14.46 15.19
N ALA A 255 -27.58 -14.85 16.46
CA ALA A 255 -28.86 -15.06 17.12
C ALA A 255 -28.77 -14.75 18.62
N VAL A 256 -29.88 -14.35 19.22
CA VAL A 256 -29.96 -14.07 20.67
C VAL A 256 -29.81 -15.36 21.48
N LYS A 257 -30.49 -16.42 21.05
CA LYS A 257 -30.43 -17.75 21.66
C LYS A 257 -29.43 -18.63 20.94
N ASP A 258 -28.87 -19.59 21.67
CA ASP A 258 -27.95 -20.55 21.10
C ASP A 258 -28.71 -21.51 20.18
N TYR A 259 -28.09 -21.80 19.04
CA TYR A 259 -28.56 -22.77 18.07
C TYR A 259 -27.88 -24.13 18.32
N ALA A 260 -28.35 -25.18 17.63
CA ALA A 260 -27.69 -26.48 17.67
C ALA A 260 -26.23 -26.34 17.25
N GLN A 261 -25.30 -26.90 18.04
CA GLN A 261 -23.85 -26.78 17.77
C GLN A 261 -23.40 -27.60 16.56
N GLN A 262 -24.18 -28.58 16.11
CA GLN A 262 -23.89 -29.42 14.96
C GLN A 262 -25.17 -30.06 14.41
N ASN A 263 -25.19 -30.31 13.10
CA ASN A 263 -26.16 -31.15 12.39
C ASN A 263 -25.47 -31.91 11.25
N ASP A 264 -26.26 -32.54 10.37
CA ASP A 264 -25.77 -33.29 9.20
C ASP A 264 -25.02 -32.41 8.18
N GLU A 265 -25.19 -31.09 8.20
CA GLU A 265 -24.50 -30.16 7.31
C GLU A 265 -23.14 -29.68 7.85
N GLY A 266 -22.89 -29.84 9.14
CA GLY A 266 -21.65 -29.44 9.83
C GLY A 266 -21.89 -28.78 11.18
N LYS A 267 -20.88 -28.06 11.66
CA LYS A 267 -20.86 -27.39 12.97
C LYS A 267 -21.28 -25.93 12.87
N TYR A 268 -22.00 -25.47 13.89
CA TYR A 268 -22.39 -24.07 14.02
C TYR A 268 -21.63 -23.37 15.12
N PHE A 269 -21.22 -22.13 14.88
CA PHE A 269 -20.64 -21.26 15.90
C PHE A 269 -21.24 -19.87 15.83
N LYS A 270 -21.35 -19.22 17.00
CA LYS A 270 -21.90 -17.86 17.09
C LYS A 270 -20.82 -16.85 16.70
N PHE A 271 -21.16 -15.87 15.89
CA PHE A 271 -20.22 -14.81 15.51
C PHE A 271 -19.61 -14.13 16.75
N LYS A 272 -20.47 -13.79 17.72
CA LYS A 272 -20.07 -13.08 18.94
C LYS A 272 -19.07 -13.88 19.79
N ASP A 273 -19.24 -15.20 19.85
CA ASP A 273 -18.36 -16.07 20.64
C ASP A 273 -16.96 -16.12 20.01
N LEU A 274 -16.88 -16.15 18.67
CA LEU A 274 -15.59 -16.07 17.97
C LEU A 274 -14.95 -14.69 18.16
N LEU A 275 -15.73 -13.61 18.02
CA LEU A 275 -15.26 -12.24 18.25
C LEU A 275 -14.66 -12.10 19.66
N ASP A 276 -15.33 -12.61 20.69
CA ASP A 276 -14.87 -12.54 22.08
C ASP A 276 -13.65 -13.42 22.32
N CYS A 277 -13.61 -14.61 21.72
CA CYS A 277 -12.46 -15.50 21.78
C CYS A 277 -11.22 -14.84 21.16
N VAL A 278 -11.35 -14.24 19.99
CA VAL A 278 -10.25 -13.55 19.29
C VAL A 278 -9.81 -12.30 20.04
N ALA A 279 -10.75 -11.49 20.57
CA ALA A 279 -10.42 -10.32 21.38
C ALA A 279 -9.58 -10.70 22.61
N LEU A 280 -9.97 -11.78 23.31
CA LEU A 280 -9.20 -12.30 24.44
C LEU A 280 -7.84 -12.87 24.01
N ALA A 281 -7.77 -13.53 22.85
CA ALA A 281 -6.52 -14.04 22.30
C ALA A 281 -5.54 -12.90 21.98
N ILE A 282 -6.03 -11.79 21.41
CA ILE A 282 -5.24 -10.58 21.15
C ILE A 282 -4.73 -9.98 22.45
N SER A 283 -5.56 -9.90 23.50
CA SER A 283 -5.12 -9.43 24.82
C SER A 283 -3.98 -10.29 25.36
N LYS A 284 -4.12 -11.62 25.33
CA LYS A 284 -3.06 -12.56 25.78
C LYS A 284 -1.79 -12.42 24.95
N TRP A 285 -1.92 -12.23 23.63
CA TRP A 285 -0.80 -12.01 22.74
C TRP A 285 -0.10 -10.68 23.04
N ALA A 286 -0.85 -9.60 23.23
CA ALA A 286 -0.33 -8.28 23.60
C ALA A 286 0.47 -8.34 24.90
N ASP A 287 0.00 -9.08 25.91
CA ASP A 287 0.68 -9.23 27.20
C ASP A 287 2.08 -9.86 27.08
N THR A 288 2.34 -10.67 26.05
CA THR A 288 3.66 -11.27 25.84
C THR A 288 4.74 -10.26 25.48
N TYR A 289 4.38 -9.10 24.92
CA TYR A 289 5.33 -8.03 24.60
C TYR A 289 5.88 -7.35 25.85
N ASN A 290 5.13 -7.35 26.96
CA ASN A 290 5.59 -6.84 28.25
C ASN A 290 6.76 -7.67 28.82
N GLN A 291 6.90 -8.92 28.37
CA GLN A 291 7.90 -9.86 28.89
C GLN A 291 9.13 -10.00 27.98
N GLN A 292 9.01 -9.64 26.69
CA GLN A 292 10.05 -9.91 25.68
C GLN A 292 10.30 -8.68 24.80
N LYS A 293 11.31 -7.88 25.17
CA LYS A 293 11.64 -6.63 24.47
C LYS A 293 12.01 -6.85 22.99
N GLU A 294 12.74 -7.91 22.67
CA GLU A 294 13.14 -8.24 21.28
C GLU A 294 11.93 -8.50 20.38
N LYS A 295 10.85 -9.03 20.94
CA LYS A 295 9.59 -9.29 20.23
C LYS A 295 8.96 -8.00 19.72
N PHE A 296 9.09 -6.91 20.48
CA PHE A 296 8.57 -5.60 20.10
C PHE A 296 9.28 -5.01 18.89
N GLU A 297 10.61 -5.16 18.78
CA GLU A 297 11.36 -4.70 17.60
C GLU A 297 10.95 -5.45 16.33
N ILE A 298 10.73 -6.77 16.44
CA ILE A 298 10.24 -7.61 15.34
C ILE A 298 8.82 -7.17 14.94
N PHE A 299 7.97 -6.89 15.92
CA PHE A 299 6.63 -6.38 15.68
C PHE A 299 6.66 -5.06 14.90
N LEU A 300 7.47 -4.06 15.31
CA LEU A 300 7.60 -2.80 14.58
C LEU A 300 8.00 -3.02 13.12
N LYS A 301 9.05 -3.84 12.88
CA LYS A 301 9.53 -4.16 11.52
C LYS A 301 8.47 -4.82 10.64
N ARG A 302 7.62 -5.68 11.22
CA ARG A 302 6.55 -6.36 10.47
C ARG A 302 5.35 -5.45 10.28
N TYR A 303 5.01 -4.66 11.29
CA TYR A 303 3.92 -3.72 11.22
C TYR A 303 4.22 -2.59 10.21
N ASP A 304 5.48 -2.20 10.03
CA ASP A 304 5.90 -1.33 8.91
C ASP A 304 5.51 -1.86 7.53
N ARG A 305 5.38 -3.18 7.37
CA ARG A 305 5.05 -3.82 6.08
C ARG A 305 3.56 -3.99 5.82
N ILE A 306 2.69 -3.73 6.81
CA ILE A 306 1.24 -3.83 6.64
C ILE A 306 0.63 -2.46 6.33
N ILE A 307 -0.51 -2.44 5.64
CA ILE A 307 -1.27 -1.23 5.37
C ILE A 307 -2.27 -1.05 6.51
N SER A 308 -2.50 0.20 6.91
CA SER A 308 -3.50 0.59 7.92
C SER A 308 -4.24 1.82 7.41
N ASP A 309 -5.50 2.00 7.80
CA ASP A 309 -6.32 3.14 7.36
C ASP A 309 -5.68 4.49 7.77
N LYS A 310 -4.96 4.52 8.90
CA LYS A 310 -4.18 5.71 9.32
C LYS A 310 -2.93 5.96 8.47
N ARG A 311 -2.58 5.01 7.58
CA ARG A 311 -1.50 5.14 6.59
C ARG A 311 -1.99 5.61 5.22
N MET A 312 -3.29 5.83 5.07
CA MET A 312 -3.84 6.36 3.83
C MET A 312 -3.33 7.77 3.60
N THR A 313 -2.65 7.98 2.48
CA THR A 313 -2.24 9.31 2.04
C THR A 313 -3.44 9.98 1.39
N TYR A 314 -3.90 11.08 1.98
CA TYR A 314 -4.98 11.88 1.41
C TYR A 314 -4.37 12.96 0.52
N VAL A 315 -4.74 12.93 -0.76
CA VAL A 315 -4.38 13.97 -1.72
C VAL A 315 -5.55 14.94 -1.81
N HIS A 316 -5.35 16.15 -1.29
CA HIS A 316 -6.34 17.22 -1.37
C HIS A 316 -6.05 18.12 -2.58
N TYR A 317 -7.01 18.22 -3.47
CA TYR A 317 -7.01 19.19 -4.57
C TYR A 317 -7.66 20.49 -4.07
N GLN A 318 -6.94 21.61 -4.14
CA GLN A 318 -7.48 22.96 -3.87
C GLN A 318 -7.28 23.89 -5.06
#